data_AF-A0A2U1BF89-F1
#
_entry.id   AF-A0A2U1BF89-F1
#
_cell.length_a   1.000
_cell.length_b   1.000
_cell.length_c   1.000
_cell.angle_alpha   90.00
_cell.angle_beta   90.00
_cell.angle_gamma   90.00
#
_symmetry.space_group_name_H-M   'P 1'
#
loop_
_entity.id
_entity.type
_entity.pdbx_description
1 polymer ?
#
loop_
_entity_poly.entity_id
_entity_poly.type
_entity_poly.pdbx_seq_one_letter_code
_entity_poly.pdbx_strand_id
1 'polypeptide(L)'
;MKSKILSLVLAFYFVLALSACSSGGNSPSPTLSPSPTPTTTTDSPDLPDSETIDKISVEMKLDATLLQAIVTIKNDSDYVFNGTIPVRFENNRGESCGDDIIFVEDLKPGNYTYARINLTNVSNNPALYYDFFSTSFEEGAPSSGGELNEDASAEITESFDIGFGGAGNPEYATSWYPSCVKIEIFNAENSAYATVTVKDDSTEEAISRIGNAIFGNYAKDYGLSKVTLITESGEEVFTREG
;
A
#
# COMPACT_ATOMS: atom_id res chain seq x y z
N MET A 1 -43.80 28.08 -7.37
CA MET A 1 -43.72 29.19 -8.35
C MET A 1 -42.86 28.73 -9.54
N LYS A 2 -43.00 29.34 -10.74
CA LYS A 2 -42.39 28.87 -12.00
C LYS A 2 -41.26 29.81 -12.49
N SER A 3 -40.33 29.25 -13.28
CA SER A 3 -39.29 29.93 -14.10
C SER A 3 -38.17 30.61 -13.29
N LYS A 4 -36.86 30.30 -13.45
CA LYS A 4 -35.96 30.30 -14.64
C LYS A 4 -35.80 31.69 -15.30
N ILE A 5 -34.54 32.00 -15.67
CA ILE A 5 -33.89 33.31 -16.00
C ILE A 5 -33.01 33.72 -14.79
N LEU A 6 -31.71 34.04 -14.89
CA LEU A 6 -30.88 34.54 -16.01
C LEU A 6 -29.49 33.88 -16.03
N SER A 7 -28.87 33.77 -17.20
CA SER A 7 -27.48 33.30 -17.37
C SER A 7 -26.59 34.40 -17.96
N LEU A 8 -25.28 34.23 -17.84
CA LEU A 8 -24.26 34.78 -18.75
C LEU A 8 -23.90 36.28 -18.65
N VAL A 9 -23.25 36.64 -17.54
CA VAL A 9 -22.25 37.73 -17.43
C VAL A 9 -21.23 37.30 -16.36
N LEU A 10 -19.91 37.51 -16.43
CA LEU A 10 -19.04 38.12 -17.46
C LEU A 10 -17.76 37.29 -17.64
N ALA A 11 -17.30 37.11 -18.88
CA ALA A 11 -15.89 36.88 -19.22
C ALA A 11 -15.39 38.11 -20.02
N PHE A 12 -14.08 38.33 -20.10
CA PHE A 12 -13.37 39.58 -20.51
C PHE A 12 -12.99 40.48 -19.32
N TYR A 13 -11.84 40.21 -18.73
CA TYR A 13 -10.88 41.28 -18.44
C TYR A 13 -9.62 41.04 -19.26
N PHE A 14 -9.26 42.06 -20.04
CA PHE A 14 -8.34 41.95 -21.16
C PHE A 14 -6.88 42.04 -20.71
N VAL A 15 -6.02 41.31 -21.42
CA VAL A 15 -4.58 41.54 -21.48
C VAL A 15 -4.32 43.00 -21.90
N LEU A 16 -3.40 43.71 -21.22
CA LEU A 16 -2.37 44.61 -21.80
C LEU A 16 -1.67 45.47 -20.74
N ALA A 17 -0.36 45.23 -20.55
CA ALA A 17 0.58 46.22 -20.01
C ALA A 17 1.99 45.95 -20.57
N LEU A 18 2.27 46.52 -21.75
CA LEU A 18 3.59 46.58 -22.36
C LEU A 18 4.00 48.05 -22.50
N SER A 19 5.20 48.40 -22.03
CA SER A 19 6.05 49.60 -22.33
C SER A 19 6.73 50.11 -21.05
N ALA A 20 7.94 50.69 -21.06
CA ALA A 20 9.07 50.63 -22.01
C ALA A 20 10.30 51.23 -21.28
N CYS A 21 11.52 50.93 -21.76
CA CYS A 21 12.77 51.32 -21.10
C CYS A 21 13.09 52.83 -21.16
N SER A 22 13.72 53.36 -20.10
CA SER A 22 14.52 54.61 -20.06
C SER A 22 15.08 54.79 -18.63
N SER A 23 16.31 55.24 -18.36
CA SER A 23 17.56 55.40 -19.14
C SER A 23 18.69 55.74 -18.14
N GLY A 24 19.96 55.79 -18.59
CA GLY A 24 21.07 56.34 -17.81
C GLY A 24 22.00 55.27 -17.21
N GLY A 25 23.26 55.28 -17.62
CA GLY A 25 24.23 54.26 -17.25
C GLY A 25 25.11 54.61 -16.06
N ASN A 26 25.59 53.57 -15.38
CA ASN A 26 26.99 53.46 -14.95
C ASN A 26 27.32 51.97 -14.87
N SER A 27 28.46 51.55 -15.41
CA SER A 27 28.84 50.14 -15.47
C SER A 27 29.40 49.65 -14.12
N PRO A 28 28.78 48.70 -13.42
CA PRO A 28 29.42 47.95 -12.35
C PRO A 28 30.10 46.72 -12.94
N SER A 29 31.30 46.37 -12.45
CA SER A 29 31.90 45.06 -12.75
C SER A 29 30.92 43.93 -12.42
N PRO A 30 30.94 42.81 -13.18
CA PRO A 30 30.16 41.64 -12.81
C PRO A 30 30.70 41.09 -11.48
N THR A 31 30.00 41.38 -10.39
CA THR A 31 30.19 40.66 -9.13
C THR A 31 29.75 39.22 -9.37
N LEU A 32 30.68 38.28 -9.24
CA LEU A 32 30.36 36.85 -9.35
C LEU A 32 29.30 36.52 -8.29
N SER A 33 28.10 36.16 -8.75
CA SER A 33 27.09 35.58 -7.88
C SER A 33 27.70 34.32 -7.24
N PRO A 34 27.53 34.09 -5.92
CA PRO A 34 28.00 32.85 -5.32
C PRO A 34 27.36 31.68 -6.07
N SER A 35 28.19 30.71 -6.45
CA SER A 35 27.72 29.45 -7.03
C SER A 35 26.67 28.86 -6.09
N PRO A 36 25.54 28.33 -6.59
CA PRO A 36 24.65 27.58 -5.72
C PRO A 36 25.46 26.47 -5.06
N THR A 37 25.44 26.45 -3.73
CA THR A 37 25.90 25.29 -2.96
C THR A 37 25.15 24.09 -3.52
N PRO A 38 25.82 22.98 -3.87
CA PRO A 38 25.09 21.78 -4.26
C PRO A 38 24.18 21.41 -3.09
N THR A 39 22.87 21.46 -3.32
CA THR A 39 21.92 20.83 -2.42
C THR A 39 22.35 19.38 -2.31
N THR A 40 22.81 18.98 -1.13
CA THR A 40 22.84 17.56 -0.79
C THR A 40 21.40 17.09 -0.88
N THR A 41 21.06 16.43 -1.98
CA THR A 41 19.93 15.51 -2.01
C THR A 41 20.09 14.66 -0.76
N THR A 42 19.09 14.67 0.12
CA THR A 42 19.06 13.70 1.22
C THR A 42 19.11 12.34 0.55
N ASP A 43 20.19 11.59 0.76
CA ASP A 43 20.26 10.21 0.32
C ASP A 43 19.08 9.49 0.98
N SER A 44 18.11 9.07 0.15
CA SER A 44 17.18 8.02 0.55
C SER A 44 18.05 6.84 0.98
N PRO A 45 17.82 6.22 2.15
CA PRO A 45 18.68 5.15 2.61
C PRO A 45 18.71 4.04 1.56
N ASP A 46 19.91 3.82 1.02
CA ASP A 46 20.24 2.71 0.13
C ASP A 46 20.14 1.43 0.97
N LEU A 47 18.92 0.92 1.14
CA LEU A 47 18.65 -0.34 1.83
C LEU A 47 19.33 -1.45 1.03
N PRO A 48 20.08 -2.36 1.69
CA PRO A 48 20.76 -3.43 0.97
C PRO A 48 19.71 -4.42 0.43
N ASP A 49 19.34 -4.28 -0.85
CA ASP A 49 18.35 -5.10 -1.58
C ASP A 49 18.46 -6.61 -1.28
N SER A 50 19.67 -7.11 -1.00
CA SER A 50 19.94 -8.51 -0.66
C SER A 50 19.26 -9.00 0.62
N GLU A 51 19.03 -8.17 1.64
CA GLU A 51 18.36 -8.63 2.87
C GLU A 51 16.82 -8.64 2.72
N THR A 52 16.28 -7.83 1.80
CA THR A 52 14.83 -7.73 1.57
C THR A 52 14.37 -8.76 0.52
N ILE A 53 15.18 -9.06 -0.50
CA ILE A 53 14.84 -10.05 -1.54
C ILE A 53 14.74 -11.48 -1.02
N ASP A 54 15.49 -11.84 0.02
CA ASP A 54 15.39 -13.14 0.70
C ASP A 54 14.00 -13.37 1.36
N LYS A 55 13.22 -12.30 1.57
CA LYS A 55 11.83 -12.37 2.04
C LYS A 55 10.80 -12.50 0.90
N ILE A 56 11.22 -12.55 -0.37
CA ILE A 56 10.35 -12.83 -1.52
C ILE A 56 10.43 -14.31 -1.88
N SER A 57 9.39 -15.08 -1.55
CA SER A 57 9.33 -16.50 -1.88
C SER A 57 8.68 -16.74 -3.24
N VAL A 58 9.28 -17.64 -4.03
CA VAL A 58 8.75 -18.08 -5.33
C VAL A 58 8.51 -19.59 -5.27
N GLU A 59 7.24 -19.99 -5.33
CA GLU A 59 6.82 -21.39 -5.27
C GLU A 59 6.17 -21.84 -6.58
N MET A 60 6.21 -23.15 -6.86
CA MET A 60 5.60 -23.75 -8.05
C MET A 60 4.64 -24.88 -7.67
N LYS A 61 3.46 -24.87 -8.30
CA LYS A 61 2.54 -26.01 -8.32
C LYS A 61 2.20 -26.40 -9.76
N LEU A 62 2.24 -27.69 -10.08
CA LEU A 62 1.87 -28.21 -11.40
C LEU A 62 0.37 -28.46 -11.51
N ASP A 63 -0.24 -28.01 -12.61
CA ASP A 63 -1.55 -28.47 -13.09
C ASP A 63 -1.33 -29.46 -14.23
N ALA A 64 -1.42 -30.75 -13.90
CA ALA A 64 -1.25 -31.83 -14.86
C ALA A 64 -2.39 -31.93 -15.90
N THR A 65 -3.54 -31.33 -15.63
CA THR A 65 -4.73 -31.38 -16.50
C THR A 65 -4.62 -30.35 -17.63
N LEU A 66 -4.10 -29.16 -17.30
CA LEU A 66 -3.93 -28.05 -18.24
C LEU A 66 -2.53 -27.98 -18.85
N LEU A 67 -1.61 -28.86 -18.43
CA LEU A 67 -0.18 -28.80 -18.76
C LEU A 67 0.43 -27.45 -18.37
N GLN A 68 0.18 -26.99 -17.13
CA GLN A 68 0.64 -25.68 -16.65
C GLN A 68 1.50 -25.79 -15.40
N ALA A 69 2.45 -24.86 -15.25
CA ALA A 69 2.99 -24.47 -13.95
C ALA A 69 2.22 -23.23 -13.45
N ILE A 70 1.79 -23.28 -12.19
CA ILE A 70 1.31 -22.14 -11.43
C ILE A 70 2.48 -21.69 -10.57
N VAL A 71 3.06 -20.53 -10.89
CA VAL A 71 4.13 -19.92 -10.10
C VAL A 71 3.51 -18.87 -9.19
N THR A 72 3.68 -19.02 -7.89
CA THR A 72 3.21 -18.08 -6.87
C THR A 72 4.40 -17.30 -6.35
N ILE A 73 4.28 -15.97 -6.27
CA ILE A 73 5.27 -15.08 -5.69
C ILE A 73 4.63 -14.41 -4.49
N LYS A 74 5.25 -14.52 -3.32
CA LYS A 74 4.75 -13.97 -2.05
C LYS A 74 5.78 -13.04 -1.45
N ASN A 75 5.32 -11.91 -0.93
CA ASN A 75 6.14 -10.93 -0.25
C ASN A 75 5.98 -11.05 1.26
N ASP A 76 6.98 -11.62 1.93
CA ASP A 76 7.06 -11.67 3.40
C ASP A 76 7.98 -10.56 3.97
N SER A 77 8.28 -9.54 3.16
CA SER A 77 8.98 -8.32 3.58
C SER A 77 8.03 -7.24 4.08
N ASP A 78 8.61 -6.23 4.71
CA ASP A 78 7.92 -5.06 5.27
C ASP A 78 7.73 -3.93 4.23
N TYR A 79 8.17 -4.15 2.99
CA TYR A 79 8.20 -3.18 1.88
C TYR A 79 7.27 -3.61 0.74
N VAL A 80 6.85 -2.67 -0.10
CA VAL A 80 6.18 -2.99 -1.37
C VAL A 80 7.22 -3.47 -2.37
N PHE A 81 7.02 -4.66 -2.92
CA PHE A 81 7.93 -5.28 -3.88
C PHE A 81 7.46 -5.06 -5.32
N ASN A 82 8.35 -4.50 -6.13
CA ASN A 82 8.27 -4.51 -7.59
C ASN A 82 9.43 -5.33 -8.15
N GLY A 83 9.21 -6.05 -9.25
CA GLY A 83 10.28 -6.83 -9.87
C GLY A 83 9.90 -7.56 -11.15
N THR A 84 10.92 -7.97 -11.89
CA THR A 84 10.82 -8.83 -13.07
C THR A 84 11.45 -10.18 -12.76
N ILE A 85 10.66 -11.25 -12.83
CA ILE A 85 11.08 -12.61 -12.48
C ILE A 85 11.02 -13.48 -13.75
N PRO A 86 12.11 -13.59 -14.52
CA PRO A 86 12.24 -14.59 -15.56
C PRO A 86 12.26 -15.98 -14.92
N VAL A 87 11.45 -16.88 -15.46
CA VAL A 87 11.33 -18.26 -15.00
C VAL A 87 11.57 -19.23 -16.16
N ARG A 88 12.25 -20.33 -15.87
CA ARG A 88 12.40 -21.46 -16.81
C ARG A 88 12.14 -22.78 -16.10
N PHE A 89 11.64 -23.75 -16.85
CA PHE A 89 11.28 -25.06 -16.35
C PHE A 89 12.11 -26.10 -17.08
N GLU A 90 12.89 -26.92 -16.36
CA GLU A 90 13.66 -28.01 -16.96
C GLU A 90 13.18 -29.36 -16.44
N ASN A 91 13.13 -30.38 -17.29
CA ASN A 91 12.89 -31.75 -16.82
C ASN A 91 14.14 -32.35 -16.13
N ASN A 92 13.98 -33.54 -15.56
CA ASN A 92 15.07 -34.31 -14.93
C ASN A 92 16.25 -34.69 -15.85
N ARG A 93 16.25 -34.30 -17.12
CA ARG A 93 17.34 -34.47 -18.10
C ARG A 93 17.99 -33.12 -18.50
N GLY A 94 17.58 -32.00 -17.90
CA GLY A 94 18.05 -30.65 -18.23
C GLY A 94 17.48 -30.09 -19.54
N GLU A 95 16.37 -30.65 -20.04
CA GLU A 95 15.72 -30.14 -21.25
C GLU A 95 14.62 -29.14 -20.86
N SER A 96 14.63 -27.95 -21.49
CA SER A 96 13.59 -26.95 -21.25
C SER A 96 12.21 -27.50 -21.62
N CYS A 97 11.27 -27.27 -20.72
CA CYS A 97 9.86 -27.62 -20.82
C CYS A 97 8.97 -26.38 -20.99
N GLY A 98 9.51 -25.19 -20.77
CA GLY A 98 8.85 -23.88 -20.91
C GLY A 98 9.65 -22.78 -20.21
N ASP A 99 9.30 -21.53 -20.51
CA ASP A 99 9.86 -20.31 -19.94
C ASP A 99 8.84 -19.18 -20.05
N ASP A 100 8.94 -18.18 -19.16
CA ASP A 100 8.14 -16.95 -19.20
C ASP A 100 8.82 -15.83 -18.39
N ILE A 101 8.27 -14.62 -18.42
CA ILE A 101 8.69 -13.49 -17.60
C ILE A 101 7.49 -12.99 -16.80
N ILE A 102 7.59 -13.06 -15.47
CA ILE A 102 6.55 -12.57 -14.56
C ILE A 102 6.90 -11.14 -14.14
N PHE A 103 6.01 -10.20 -14.43
CA PHE A 103 6.08 -8.84 -13.91
C PHE A 103 5.30 -8.77 -12.60
N VAL A 104 5.94 -8.24 -11.56
CA VAL A 104 5.35 -8.00 -10.24
C VAL A 104 5.35 -6.50 -10.01
N GLU A 105 4.15 -5.94 -9.85
CA GLU A 105 3.89 -4.53 -9.61
C GLU A 105 3.09 -4.40 -8.31
N ASP A 106 3.47 -3.46 -7.44
CA ASP A 106 2.82 -3.11 -6.17
C ASP A 106 2.49 -4.31 -5.25
N LEU A 107 3.37 -5.32 -5.17
CA LEU A 107 3.14 -6.47 -4.29
C LEU A 107 3.40 -6.10 -2.83
N LYS A 108 2.33 -5.78 -2.10
CA LYS A 108 2.36 -5.33 -0.69
C LYS A 108 2.83 -6.43 0.28
N PRO A 109 3.32 -6.04 1.48
CA PRO A 109 3.63 -6.95 2.58
C PRO A 109 2.54 -8.01 2.85
N GLY A 110 2.95 -9.24 3.14
CA GLY A 110 2.08 -10.38 3.43
C GLY A 110 1.25 -10.92 2.25
N ASN A 111 1.19 -10.21 1.12
CA ASN A 111 0.39 -10.59 -0.04
C ASN A 111 1.15 -11.49 -1.03
N TYR A 112 0.40 -12.08 -1.97
CA TYR A 112 0.95 -12.89 -3.06
C TYR A 112 0.29 -12.58 -4.40
N THR A 113 1.03 -12.83 -5.48
CA THR A 113 0.54 -12.87 -6.86
C THR A 113 0.87 -14.23 -7.49
N TYR A 114 0.31 -14.54 -8.66
CA TYR A 114 0.64 -15.77 -9.38
C TYR A 114 0.55 -15.64 -10.90
N ALA A 115 1.39 -16.39 -11.61
CA ALA A 115 1.33 -16.58 -13.06
C ALA A 115 0.96 -18.04 -13.40
N ARG A 116 0.35 -18.25 -14.57
CA ARG A 116 0.09 -19.58 -15.13
C ARG A 116 0.80 -19.73 -16.46
N ILE A 117 1.77 -20.63 -16.50
CA ILE A 117 2.71 -20.78 -17.61
C ILE A 117 2.46 -22.13 -18.27
N ASN A 118 2.25 -22.12 -19.58
CA ASN A 118 2.01 -23.35 -20.34
C ASN A 118 3.33 -24.11 -20.50
N LEU A 119 3.31 -25.40 -20.16
CA LEU A 119 4.45 -26.29 -20.27
C LEU A 119 4.22 -27.29 -21.40
N THR A 120 5.28 -27.61 -22.12
CA THR A 120 5.28 -28.64 -23.17
C THR A 120 5.08 -30.05 -22.59
N ASN A 121 5.52 -30.30 -21.35
CA ASN A 121 5.27 -31.53 -20.60
C ASN A 121 5.43 -31.31 -19.08
N VAL A 122 4.45 -31.79 -18.31
CA VAL A 122 4.44 -31.78 -16.82
C VAL A 122 4.76 -33.14 -16.21
N SER A 123 4.69 -34.22 -16.99
CA SER A 123 4.76 -35.61 -16.52
C SER A 123 6.15 -36.01 -16.00
N ASN A 124 7.19 -35.25 -16.37
CA ASN A 124 8.57 -35.50 -15.97
C ASN A 124 8.98 -34.75 -14.68
N ASN A 125 8.00 -34.19 -13.95
CA ASN A 125 8.19 -33.37 -12.75
C ASN A 125 9.26 -32.27 -12.95
N PRO A 126 9.00 -31.29 -13.84
CA PRO A 126 9.96 -30.24 -14.14
C PRO A 126 10.31 -29.43 -12.89
N ALA A 127 11.57 -29.02 -12.78
CA ALA A 127 12.06 -28.10 -11.77
C ALA A 127 11.91 -26.65 -12.27
N LEU A 128 11.45 -25.77 -11.38
CA LEU A 128 11.46 -24.32 -11.59
C LEU A 128 12.88 -23.79 -11.32
N TYR A 129 13.39 -22.96 -12.22
CA TYR A 129 14.51 -22.07 -12.01
C TYR A 129 14.03 -20.64 -12.24
N TYR A 130 14.42 -19.73 -11.37
CA TYR A 130 14.08 -18.32 -11.44
C TYR A 130 15.27 -17.47 -10.99
N ASP A 131 15.19 -16.18 -11.25
CA ASP A 131 16.13 -15.16 -10.80
C ASP A 131 15.36 -13.84 -10.65
N PHE A 132 15.94 -12.85 -9.98
CA PHE A 132 15.30 -11.56 -9.74
C PHE A 132 16.01 -10.44 -10.53
N PHE A 133 15.25 -9.71 -11.35
CA PHE A 133 15.74 -8.59 -12.15
C PHE A 133 14.90 -7.33 -11.93
N SER A 134 15.53 -6.17 -12.05
CA SER A 134 14.87 -4.86 -11.95
C SER A 134 13.97 -4.73 -10.72
N THR A 135 14.46 -5.21 -9.58
CA THR A 135 13.73 -5.18 -8.31
C THR A 135 13.76 -3.78 -7.70
N SER A 136 12.66 -3.35 -7.10
CA SER A 136 12.66 -2.28 -6.11
C SER A 136 11.88 -2.70 -4.87
N PHE A 137 12.35 -2.22 -3.72
CA PHE A 137 11.63 -2.26 -2.45
C PHE A 137 11.32 -0.82 -2.07
N GLU A 138 10.04 -0.48 -2.12
CA GLU A 138 9.56 0.85 -1.78
C GLU A 138 8.87 0.78 -0.42
N GLU A 139 9.00 1.83 0.40
CA GLU A 139 8.24 1.90 1.64
C GLU A 139 6.75 1.82 1.32
N GLY A 140 6.10 0.77 1.82
CA GLY A 140 4.64 0.75 1.86
C GLY A 140 4.14 1.92 2.70
N ALA A 141 2.93 2.38 2.41
CA ALA A 141 2.25 3.39 3.22
C ALA A 141 2.37 3.04 4.72
N PRO A 142 3.03 3.88 5.55
CA PRO A 142 3.61 3.42 6.81
C PRO A 142 2.65 2.71 7.75
N SER A 143 3.15 1.65 8.38
CA SER A 143 2.42 0.75 9.28
C SER A 143 2.72 0.99 10.77
N SER A 144 3.68 1.87 11.08
CA SER A 144 4.09 2.25 12.44
C SER A 144 4.75 3.63 12.41
N GLY A 145 5.05 4.19 13.59
CA GLY A 145 5.81 5.45 13.72
C GLY A 145 5.03 6.74 13.39
N GLY A 146 3.76 6.64 12.99
CA GLY A 146 2.89 7.80 12.76
C GLY A 146 2.49 8.51 14.05
N GLU A 147 2.04 9.76 13.92
CA GLU A 147 1.50 10.55 15.04
C GLU A 147 0.02 10.22 15.27
N LEU A 148 -0.39 10.08 16.53
CA LEU A 148 -1.78 9.79 16.88
C LEU A 148 -2.70 10.94 16.43
N ASN A 149 -3.68 10.62 15.61
CA ASN A 149 -4.74 11.54 15.19
C ASN A 149 -5.93 11.39 16.16
N GLU A 150 -5.91 12.17 17.24
CA GLU A 150 -6.93 12.11 18.30
C GLU A 150 -8.35 12.37 17.75
N ASP A 151 -8.51 13.36 16.85
CA ASP A 151 -9.80 13.72 16.26
C ASP A 151 -10.37 12.59 15.41
N ALA A 152 -9.58 12.00 14.49
CA ALA A 152 -10.04 10.88 13.66
C ALA A 152 -10.27 9.60 14.48
N SER A 153 -9.48 9.37 15.53
CA SER A 153 -9.66 8.25 16.45
C SER A 153 -10.99 8.37 17.21
N ALA A 154 -11.34 9.57 17.67
CA ALA A 154 -12.61 9.85 18.33
C ALA A 154 -13.80 9.73 17.36
N GLU A 155 -13.72 10.33 16.17
CA GLU A 155 -14.79 10.31 15.16
C GLU A 155 -15.10 8.89 14.68
N ILE A 156 -14.08 8.08 14.38
CA ILE A 156 -14.27 6.68 13.99
C ILE A 156 -14.82 5.87 15.17
N THR A 157 -14.34 6.09 16.41
CA THR A 157 -14.86 5.38 17.58
C THR A 157 -16.35 5.65 17.81
N GLU A 158 -16.79 6.91 17.71
CA GLU A 158 -18.20 7.28 17.80
C GLU A 158 -19.02 6.69 16.64
N SER A 159 -18.52 6.80 15.40
CA SER A 159 -19.14 6.21 14.21
C SER A 159 -19.31 4.69 14.33
N PHE A 160 -18.31 4.01 14.90
CA PHE A 160 -18.30 2.56 15.07
C PHE A 160 -19.25 2.11 16.20
N ASP A 161 -19.37 2.87 17.29
CA ASP A 161 -20.40 2.63 18.31
C ASP A 161 -21.82 2.81 17.76
N ILE A 162 -22.05 3.85 16.95
CA ILE A 162 -23.34 4.10 16.31
C ILE A 162 -23.69 3.00 15.30
N GLY A 163 -22.72 2.57 14.49
CA GLY A 163 -22.93 1.56 13.44
C GLY A 163 -22.98 0.12 13.93
N PHE A 164 -22.21 -0.22 14.99
CA PHE A 164 -21.98 -1.61 15.43
C PHE A 164 -22.11 -1.81 16.94
N GLY A 165 -21.85 -0.79 17.77
CA GLY A 165 -22.00 -0.83 19.23
C GLY A 165 -23.42 -0.63 19.75
N GLY A 166 -24.37 -0.31 18.87
CA GLY A 166 -25.78 -0.10 19.24
C GLY A 166 -26.08 1.28 19.80
N ALA A 167 -25.18 2.27 19.61
CA ALA A 167 -25.34 3.66 20.05
C ALA A 167 -25.69 3.78 21.55
N GLY A 168 -24.92 3.10 22.40
CA GLY A 168 -25.17 3.01 23.84
C GLY A 168 -26.31 2.07 24.27
N ASN A 169 -26.95 1.31 23.37
CA ASN A 169 -27.83 0.19 23.72
C ASN A 169 -27.19 -1.17 23.35
N PRO A 170 -26.64 -1.93 24.32
CA PRO A 170 -26.01 -3.22 24.08
C PRO A 170 -26.92 -4.29 23.44
N GLU A 171 -28.24 -4.18 23.55
CA GLU A 171 -29.17 -5.12 22.88
C GLU A 171 -29.18 -4.96 21.34
N TYR A 172 -28.72 -3.82 20.84
CA TYR A 172 -28.59 -3.52 19.41
C TYR A 172 -27.15 -3.63 18.90
N ALA A 173 -26.18 -3.88 19.79
CA ALA A 173 -24.80 -4.13 19.42
C ALA A 173 -24.68 -5.44 18.62
N THR A 174 -23.79 -5.46 17.63
CA THR A 174 -23.39 -6.73 17.02
C THR A 174 -22.57 -7.56 18.00
N SER A 175 -22.73 -8.88 17.98
CA SER A 175 -22.18 -9.79 19.00
C SER A 175 -20.67 -9.76 19.16
N TRP A 176 -19.93 -9.28 18.15
CA TRP A 176 -18.48 -9.13 18.17
C TRP A 176 -18.00 -7.74 18.63
N TYR A 177 -18.84 -6.70 18.64
CA TYR A 177 -18.42 -5.36 19.01
C TYR A 177 -17.82 -5.27 20.44
N PRO A 178 -18.36 -5.97 21.47
CA PRO A 178 -17.77 -5.96 22.80
C PRO A 178 -16.35 -6.53 22.91
N SER A 179 -15.79 -7.09 21.84
CA SER A 179 -14.37 -7.49 21.75
C SER A 179 -13.45 -6.33 21.35
N CYS A 180 -13.97 -5.27 20.74
CA CYS A 180 -13.24 -4.05 20.42
C CYS A 180 -13.07 -3.19 21.68
N VAL A 181 -11.83 -2.88 22.05
CA VAL A 181 -11.49 -2.09 23.25
C VAL A 181 -11.17 -0.65 22.90
N LYS A 182 -10.45 -0.41 21.80
CA LYS A 182 -9.97 0.93 21.39
C LYS A 182 -9.67 0.96 19.89
N ILE A 183 -9.92 2.09 19.24
CA ILE A 183 -9.53 2.36 17.84
C ILE A 183 -8.65 3.60 17.85
N GLU A 184 -7.45 3.50 17.29
CA GLU A 184 -6.49 4.61 17.16
C GLU A 184 -6.08 4.74 15.70
N ILE A 185 -6.22 5.95 15.16
CA ILE A 185 -5.76 6.32 13.82
C ILE A 185 -4.47 7.10 13.95
N PHE A 186 -3.48 6.74 13.16
CA PHE A 186 -2.19 7.39 13.11
C PHE A 186 -1.99 8.02 11.74
N ASN A 187 -1.63 9.31 11.72
CA ASN A 187 -1.18 9.99 10.53
C ASN A 187 0.29 9.66 10.30
N ALA A 188 0.62 9.20 9.10
CA ALA A 188 1.98 9.06 8.61
C ALA A 188 2.21 10.05 7.46
N GLU A 189 3.47 10.17 6.99
CA GLU A 189 3.89 11.27 6.10
C GLU A 189 3.05 11.42 4.83
N ASN A 190 2.55 10.30 4.26
CA ASN A 190 1.72 10.29 3.05
C ASN A 190 0.47 9.37 3.15
N SER A 191 0.09 8.91 4.33
CA SER A 191 -1.05 8.01 4.53
C SER A 191 -1.56 8.04 5.98
N ALA A 192 -2.60 7.27 6.29
CA ALA A 192 -2.93 6.91 7.66
C ALA A 192 -2.98 5.38 7.83
N TYR A 193 -2.93 4.92 9.07
CA TYR A 193 -3.21 3.52 9.43
C TYR A 193 -3.99 3.46 10.74
N ALA A 194 -4.68 2.34 10.99
CA ALA A 194 -5.40 2.10 12.23
C ALA A 194 -4.74 0.99 13.05
N THR A 195 -4.59 1.23 14.35
CA THR A 195 -4.36 0.18 15.35
C THR A 195 -5.64 0.02 16.16
N VAL A 196 -6.13 -1.21 16.27
CA VAL A 196 -7.35 -1.53 17.02
C VAL A 196 -6.99 -2.49 18.14
N THR A 197 -7.20 -2.08 19.38
CA THR A 197 -7.03 -2.96 20.54
C THR A 197 -8.28 -3.84 20.68
N VAL A 198 -8.08 -5.14 20.78
CA VAL A 198 -9.12 -6.14 21.08
C VAL A 198 -8.78 -6.90 22.36
N LYS A 199 -9.79 -7.50 23.01
CA LYS A 199 -9.58 -8.28 24.23
C LYS A 199 -8.70 -9.52 23.99
N ASP A 200 -7.89 -9.88 24.98
CA ASP A 200 -7.05 -11.09 24.92
C ASP A 200 -7.85 -12.39 24.68
N ASP A 201 -9.12 -12.45 25.08
CA ASP A 201 -10.02 -13.60 24.91
C ASP A 201 -10.93 -13.54 23.67
N SER A 202 -10.67 -12.61 22.75
CA SER A 202 -11.44 -12.45 21.51
C SER A 202 -11.35 -13.67 20.60
N THR A 203 -12.47 -14.05 19.98
CA THR A 203 -12.48 -15.14 19.00
C THR A 203 -11.94 -14.69 17.63
N GLU A 204 -11.37 -15.62 16.86
CA GLU A 204 -10.92 -15.35 15.48
C GLU A 204 -12.02 -14.71 14.60
N GLU A 205 -13.29 -15.12 14.77
CA GLU A 205 -14.41 -14.47 14.08
C GLU A 205 -14.57 -13.02 14.53
N ALA A 206 -14.55 -12.72 15.83
CA ALA A 206 -14.71 -11.35 16.31
C ALA A 206 -13.57 -10.44 15.81
N ILE A 207 -12.32 -10.91 15.91
CA ILE A 207 -11.12 -10.24 15.40
C ILE A 207 -11.28 -9.93 13.91
N SER A 208 -11.57 -10.95 13.09
CA SER A 208 -11.76 -10.81 11.65
C SER A 208 -12.92 -9.85 11.31
N ARG A 209 -14.04 -9.91 12.03
CA ARG A 209 -15.18 -9.00 11.81
C ARG A 209 -14.81 -7.55 12.10
N ILE A 210 -14.13 -7.27 13.21
CA ILE A 210 -13.71 -5.91 13.59
C ILE A 210 -12.76 -5.33 12.55
N GLY A 211 -11.64 -6.02 12.24
CA GLY A 211 -10.64 -5.52 11.29
C GLY A 211 -11.21 -5.29 9.90
N ASN A 212 -12.06 -6.20 9.42
CA ASN A 212 -12.75 -6.04 8.14
C ASN A 212 -13.81 -4.92 8.15
N ALA A 213 -14.48 -4.68 9.28
CA ALA A 213 -15.46 -3.59 9.40
C ALA A 213 -14.78 -2.21 9.43
N ILE A 214 -13.69 -2.06 10.19
CA ILE A 214 -12.92 -0.82 10.22
C ILE A 214 -12.36 -0.50 8.83
N PHE A 215 -11.66 -1.47 8.22
CA PHE A 215 -11.10 -1.28 6.88
C PHE A 215 -12.19 -0.99 5.85
N GLY A 216 -13.26 -1.80 5.82
CA GLY A 216 -14.31 -1.72 4.80
C GLY A 216 -15.15 -0.44 4.82
N ASN A 217 -15.26 0.23 5.97
CA ASN A 217 -16.06 1.46 6.11
C ASN A 217 -15.20 2.74 6.11
N TYR A 218 -13.97 2.71 6.63
CA TYR A 218 -13.20 3.92 6.90
C TYR A 218 -11.93 4.07 6.06
N ALA A 219 -11.41 3.01 5.42
CA ALA A 219 -10.13 3.08 4.71
C ALA A 219 -10.10 4.13 3.60
N LYS A 220 -11.21 4.31 2.87
CA LYS A 220 -11.29 5.32 1.82
C LYS A 220 -11.36 6.75 2.36
N ASP A 221 -12.20 6.98 3.37
CA ASP A 221 -12.54 8.33 3.81
C ASP A 221 -11.45 8.94 4.71
N TYR A 222 -10.66 8.09 5.38
CA TYR A 222 -9.51 8.48 6.20
C TYR A 222 -8.15 8.14 5.59
N GLY A 223 -8.11 7.59 4.37
CA GLY A 223 -6.87 7.20 3.69
C GLY A 223 -6.07 6.11 4.43
N LEU A 224 -6.77 5.15 5.07
CA LEU A 224 -6.13 4.06 5.79
C LEU A 224 -5.52 3.06 4.80
N SER A 225 -4.20 2.95 4.77
CA SER A 225 -3.48 1.90 4.03
C SER A 225 -3.57 0.54 4.73
N LYS A 226 -3.64 0.55 6.06
CA LYS A 226 -3.55 -0.63 6.91
C LYS A 226 -4.47 -0.52 8.12
N VAL A 227 -5.01 -1.66 8.54
CA VAL A 227 -5.70 -1.86 9.81
C VAL A 227 -5.06 -3.09 10.49
N THR A 228 -4.42 -2.86 11.64
CA THR A 228 -3.82 -3.90 12.48
C THR A 228 -4.62 -4.02 13.77
N LEU A 229 -4.90 -5.26 14.18
CA LEU A 229 -5.54 -5.58 15.45
C LEU A 229 -4.49 -6.18 16.39
N ILE A 230 -4.37 -5.58 17.57
CA ILE A 230 -3.53 -6.05 18.66
C ILE A 230 -4.39 -6.45 19.86
N THR A 231 -3.95 -7.43 20.64
CA THR A 231 -4.57 -7.77 21.91
C THR A 231 -4.31 -6.70 22.99
N GLU A 232 -4.99 -6.78 24.14
CA GLU A 232 -4.68 -5.95 25.31
C GLU A 232 -3.26 -6.21 25.86
N SER A 233 -2.74 -7.43 25.67
CA SER A 233 -1.34 -7.80 25.92
C SER A 233 -0.34 -7.34 24.85
N GLY A 234 -0.81 -6.80 23.72
CA GLY A 234 0.02 -6.23 22.65
C GLY A 234 0.49 -7.20 21.56
N GLU A 235 -0.11 -8.39 21.48
CA GLU A 235 0.15 -9.36 20.40
C GLU A 235 -0.62 -8.96 19.13
N GLU A 236 0.04 -8.90 17.97
CA GLU A 236 -0.66 -8.73 16.69
C GLU A 236 -1.39 -10.02 16.31
N VAL A 237 -2.72 -9.92 16.13
CA VAL A 237 -3.60 -11.07 15.86
C VAL A 237 -4.32 -11.01 14.52
N PHE A 238 -4.30 -9.86 13.85
CA PHE A 238 -4.85 -9.69 12.50
C PHE A 238 -4.29 -8.42 11.85
N THR A 239 -3.99 -8.49 10.55
CA THR A 239 -3.64 -7.34 9.72
C THR A 239 -4.44 -7.39 8.42
N ARG A 240 -4.88 -6.21 7.94
CA ARG A 240 -5.47 -6.03 6.61
C ARG A 240 -4.91 -4.78 5.96
N GLU A 241 -4.47 -4.91 4.71
CA GLU A 241 -3.89 -3.85 3.90
C GLU A 241 -4.73 -3.57 2.65
N GLY A 242 -4.62 -2.35 2.12
CA GLY A 242 -5.34 -1.83 0.95
C GLY A 242 -4.44 -1.59 -0.23
#